data_AF-A0AAF0BBR1-F1
#
_entry.id   AF-A0AAF0BBR1-F1
#
_cell.length_a   1.000
_cell.length_b   1.000
_cell.length_c   1.000
_cell.angle_alpha   90.00
_cell.angle_beta   90.00
_cell.angle_gamma   90.00
#
_symmetry.space_group_name_H-M   'P 1'
#
loop_
_entity.id
_entity.type
_entity.pdbx_description
1 polymer ?
#
loop_
_entity_poly.entity_id
_entity_poly.type
_entity_poly.pdbx_seq_one_letter_code
_entity_poly.pdbx_strand_id
1 'polypeptide(L)'
;MSEEWVNIGGWMIGSNEAAEYERDREALASLLIERLSEQCTDVYRGGQGSEDGDYISAQHPKGFSVFVHLDPSEVERYRSFEDKEAYVEDLLFVSEQEHRYYQQPGKIEMSLEEGVPDWQAFLKKAYEEAGKKPPL
;
A
#
# COMPACT_ATOMS: atom_id res chain seq x y z
N MET A 1 31.88 -10.28 -8.56
CA MET A 1 31.57 -8.92 -8.09
C MET A 1 30.62 -9.10 -6.92
N SER A 2 30.97 -8.64 -5.71
CA SER A 2 30.01 -8.63 -4.61
C SER A 2 28.94 -7.59 -4.93
N GLU A 3 27.67 -7.96 -4.80
CA GLU A 3 26.55 -7.03 -4.93
C GLU A 3 26.67 -5.96 -3.84
N GLU A 4 26.69 -4.70 -4.25
CA GLU A 4 26.70 -3.57 -3.34
C GLU A 4 25.24 -3.20 -3.03
N TRP A 5 24.94 -2.92 -1.78
CA TRP A 5 23.59 -2.62 -1.31
C TRP A 5 23.53 -1.20 -0.77
N VAL A 6 22.46 -0.48 -1.09
CA VAL A 6 22.20 0.89 -0.63
C VAL A 6 20.91 0.94 0.17
N ASN A 7 20.86 1.77 1.21
CA ASN A 7 19.62 2.00 1.97
C ASN A 7 18.84 3.15 1.32
N ILE A 8 17.63 2.88 0.85
CA ILE A 8 16.71 3.86 0.29
C ILE A 8 15.40 3.78 1.07
N GLY A 9 15.11 4.83 1.85
CA GLY A 9 13.83 4.94 2.57
C GLY A 9 13.59 3.85 3.63
N GLY A 10 14.63 3.24 4.18
CA GLY A 10 14.54 2.14 5.15
C GLY A 10 14.81 0.76 4.56
N TRP A 11 14.92 0.63 3.23
CA TRP A 11 15.04 -0.65 2.54
C TRP A 11 16.41 -0.85 1.90
N MET A 12 16.94 -2.07 1.96
CA MET A 12 18.20 -2.44 1.32
C MET A 12 17.96 -2.84 -0.13
N ILE A 13 18.51 -2.06 -1.07
CA ILE A 13 18.33 -2.23 -2.51
C ILE A 13 19.67 -2.49 -3.19
N GLY A 14 19.70 -3.41 -4.16
CA GLY A 14 20.90 -3.66 -4.97
C GLY A 14 21.30 -2.41 -5.75
N SER A 15 22.59 -2.08 -5.77
CA SER A 15 23.09 -0.84 -6.37
C SER A 15 22.82 -0.72 -7.87
N ASN A 16 22.64 -1.84 -8.56
CA ASN A 16 22.25 -1.93 -9.97
C ASN A 16 20.80 -1.48 -10.22
N GLU A 17 19.92 -1.59 -9.22
CA GLU A 17 18.48 -1.29 -9.32
C GLU A 17 18.09 -0.04 -8.53
N ALA A 18 18.97 0.44 -7.64
CA ALA A 18 18.77 1.58 -6.76
C ALA A 18 18.16 2.82 -7.45
N ALA A 19 18.72 3.22 -8.60
CA ALA A 19 18.26 4.40 -9.32
C ALA A 19 16.86 4.22 -9.93
N GLU A 20 16.52 3.01 -10.37
CA GLU A 20 15.19 2.69 -10.89
C GLU A 20 14.17 2.67 -9.74
N TYR A 21 14.50 1.98 -8.65
CA TYR A 21 13.65 1.92 -7.46
C TYR A 21 13.38 3.33 -6.89
N GLU A 22 14.41 4.16 -6.75
CA GLU A 22 14.24 5.52 -6.22
C GLU A 22 13.30 6.36 -7.11
N ARG A 23 13.47 6.30 -8.43
CA ARG A 23 12.58 6.99 -9.38
C ARG A 23 11.14 6.51 -9.25
N ASP A 24 10.93 5.20 -9.24
CA ASP A 24 9.59 4.63 -9.25
C ASP A 24 8.89 4.82 -7.89
N ARG A 25 9.65 4.78 -6.79
CA ARG A 25 9.19 5.12 -5.44
C ARG A 25 8.75 6.58 -5.33
N GLU A 26 9.53 7.53 -5.84
CA GLU A 26 9.15 8.95 -5.82
C GLU A 26 7.95 9.23 -6.75
N ALA A 27 7.84 8.51 -7.87
CA ALA A 27 6.67 8.58 -8.73
C ALA A 27 5.40 8.07 -8.03
N LEU A 28 5.48 6.93 -7.33
CA LEU A 28 4.40 6.41 -6.50
C LEU A 28 4.00 7.41 -5.39
N ALA A 29 4.97 7.91 -4.64
CA ALA A 29 4.71 8.87 -3.56
C ALA A 29 4.01 10.12 -4.10
N SER A 30 4.46 10.66 -5.24
CA SER A 30 3.87 11.83 -5.87
C SER A 30 2.43 11.58 -6.31
N LEU A 31 2.16 10.45 -6.97
CA LEU A 31 0.82 10.04 -7.38
C LEU A 31 -0.12 9.92 -6.18
N LEU A 32 0.32 9.23 -5.12
CA LEU A 32 -0.49 9.04 -3.92
C LEU A 32 -0.82 10.38 -3.24
N ILE A 33 0.17 11.26 -3.10
CA ILE A 33 -0.05 12.58 -2.52
C ILE A 33 -1.06 13.37 -3.35
N GLU A 34 -0.90 13.41 -4.67
CA GLU A 34 -1.80 14.11 -5.59
C GLU A 34 -3.23 13.56 -5.49
N ARG A 35 -3.40 12.26 -5.70
CA ARG A 35 -4.72 11.62 -5.80
C ARG A 35 -5.44 11.48 -4.48
N LEU A 36 -4.72 11.17 -3.40
CA LEU A 36 -5.36 11.11 -2.09
C LEU A 36 -5.74 12.51 -1.61
N SER A 37 -5.04 13.58 -2.00
CA SER A 37 -5.43 14.95 -1.63
C SER A 37 -6.75 15.40 -2.27
N GLU A 38 -7.19 14.76 -3.36
CA GLU A 38 -8.48 15.02 -4.00
C GLU A 38 -9.66 14.41 -3.23
N GLN A 39 -9.42 13.34 -2.46
CA GLN A 39 -10.49 12.49 -1.89
C GLN A 39 -10.40 12.31 -0.36
N CYS A 40 -9.24 12.57 0.23
CA CYS A 40 -8.92 12.36 1.63
C CYS A 40 -8.55 13.67 2.34
N THR A 41 -8.63 13.66 3.66
CA THR A 41 -8.06 14.69 4.54
C THR A 41 -6.73 14.23 5.10
N ASP A 42 -5.90 15.17 5.56
CA ASP A 42 -4.67 14.90 6.31
C ASP A 42 -3.69 13.94 5.61
N VAL A 43 -3.46 14.16 4.31
CA VAL A 43 -2.47 13.39 3.55
C VAL A 43 -1.06 13.76 4.01
N TYR A 44 -0.31 12.75 4.45
CA TYR A 44 1.00 12.92 5.05
C TYR A 44 1.98 11.86 4.53
N ARG A 45 3.22 12.28 4.27
CA ARG A 45 4.37 11.41 4.01
C ARG A 45 5.27 11.39 5.24
N GLY A 46 5.60 10.21 5.74
CA GLY A 46 6.36 10.03 6.98
C GLY A 46 7.29 8.83 6.97
N GLY A 47 8.11 8.70 7.99
CA GLY A 47 8.98 7.53 8.16
C GLY A 47 10.25 7.53 7.31
N GLN A 48 10.55 8.62 6.58
CA GLN A 48 11.78 8.72 5.80
C GLN A 48 13.03 8.46 6.65
N GLY A 49 13.75 7.38 6.34
CA GLY A 49 14.97 6.96 7.04
C GLY A 49 14.73 6.29 8.40
N SER A 50 13.47 5.96 8.74
CA SER A 50 13.13 5.16 9.92
C SER A 50 13.32 3.66 9.64
N GLU A 51 13.41 2.86 10.71
CA GLU A 51 13.46 1.39 10.62
C GLU A 51 12.16 0.80 10.06
N ASP A 52 11.03 1.48 10.28
CA ASP A 52 9.71 1.07 9.81
C ASP A 52 9.45 1.46 8.33
N GLY A 53 10.38 2.22 7.73
CA GLY A 53 10.32 2.64 6.33
C GLY A 53 9.47 3.89 6.06
N ASP A 54 9.66 4.46 4.86
CA ASP A 54 8.85 5.58 4.37
C ASP A 54 7.43 5.14 3.99
N TYR A 55 6.44 5.98 4.26
CA TYR A 55 5.03 5.68 4.04
C TYR A 55 4.22 6.92 3.67
N ILE A 56 3.07 6.68 3.02
CA ILE A 56 2.00 7.65 2.83
C ILE A 56 0.80 7.23 3.69
N SER A 57 0.25 8.18 4.43
CA SER A 57 -1.00 8.00 5.18
C SER A 57 -2.02 9.07 4.81
N ALA A 58 -3.29 8.73 4.74
CA ALA A 58 -4.38 9.68 4.50
C ALA A 58 -5.65 9.24 5.24
N GLN A 59 -6.50 10.19 5.63
CA GLN A 59 -7.78 9.92 6.26
C GLN A 59 -8.92 10.08 5.26
N HIS A 60 -9.65 9.01 4.97
CA HIS A 60 -10.81 9.11 4.09
C HIS A 60 -12.04 9.65 4.87
N PRO A 61 -12.86 10.56 4.31
CA PRO A 61 -14.03 11.14 4.97
C PRO A 61 -15.10 10.11 5.38
N LYS A 62 -15.07 8.92 4.77
CA LYS A 62 -15.95 7.79 5.13
C LYS A 62 -15.54 7.08 6.44
N GLY A 63 -14.44 7.49 7.07
CA GLY A 63 -14.01 6.98 8.38
C GLY A 63 -12.94 5.88 8.35
N PHE A 64 -12.44 5.49 7.18
CA PHE A 64 -11.28 4.61 7.05
C PHE A 64 -10.01 5.40 6.72
N SER A 65 -8.85 4.83 7.00
CA SER A 65 -7.56 5.43 6.68
C SER A 65 -6.89 4.63 5.57
N VAL A 66 -6.12 5.32 4.74
CA VAL A 66 -5.21 4.72 3.77
C VAL A 66 -3.81 4.78 4.38
N PHE A 67 -3.09 3.67 4.39
CA PHE A 67 -1.71 3.60 4.85
C PHE A 67 -0.91 2.70 3.91
N VAL A 68 0.15 3.25 3.33
CA VAL A 68 0.95 2.59 2.29
C VAL A 68 2.42 2.75 2.58
N HIS A 69 3.12 1.65 2.83
CA HIS A 69 4.58 1.67 2.83
C HIS A 69 5.10 1.83 1.41
N LEU A 70 6.15 2.62 1.25
CA LEU A 70 6.85 2.80 -0.02
C LEU A 70 7.97 1.76 -0.17
N ASP A 71 7.69 0.52 0.23
CA ASP A 71 8.63 -0.59 0.18
C ASP A 71 8.71 -1.22 -1.23
N PRO A 72 9.73 -2.06 -1.50
CA PRO A 72 9.91 -2.67 -2.82
C PRO A 72 8.68 -3.41 -3.35
N SER A 73 7.95 -4.14 -2.50
CA SER A 73 6.80 -4.93 -2.95
C SER A 73 5.63 -4.03 -3.40
N GLU A 74 5.40 -2.93 -2.70
CA GLU A 74 4.36 -1.98 -3.07
C GLU A 74 4.76 -1.14 -4.30
N VAL A 75 6.04 -0.79 -4.45
CA VAL A 75 6.56 -0.15 -5.67
C VAL A 75 6.42 -1.10 -6.87
N GLU A 76 6.72 -2.39 -6.71
CA GLU A 76 6.50 -3.40 -7.75
C GLU A 76 5.02 -3.57 -8.09
N ARG A 77 4.14 -3.62 -7.09
CA ARG A 77 2.69 -3.65 -7.29
C ARG A 77 2.24 -2.41 -8.06
N TYR A 78 2.64 -1.21 -7.66
CA TYR A 78 2.35 0.01 -8.41
C TYR A 78 2.81 -0.08 -9.87
N ARG A 79 4.01 -0.63 -10.12
CA ARG A 79 4.54 -0.80 -11.48
C ARG A 79 3.73 -1.78 -12.32
N SER A 80 3.12 -2.82 -11.73
CA SER A 80 2.35 -3.84 -12.44
C SER A 80 1.04 -3.30 -13.03
N PHE A 81 0.52 -2.18 -12.53
CA PHE A 81 -0.65 -1.52 -13.11
C PHE A 81 -0.29 -0.71 -14.35
N GLU A 82 -0.92 -1.02 -15.49
CA GLU A 82 -0.80 -0.20 -16.70
C GLU A 82 -1.44 1.18 -16.51
N ASP A 83 -2.61 1.21 -15.86
CA ASP A 83 -3.32 2.43 -15.48
C ASP A 83 -3.06 2.78 -14.02
N LYS A 84 -2.40 3.92 -13.79
CA LYS A 84 -2.01 4.36 -12.45
C LYS A 84 -3.20 4.87 -11.63
N GLU A 85 -4.28 5.31 -12.26
CA GLU A 85 -5.51 5.64 -11.54
C GLU A 85 -6.18 4.38 -10.98
N ALA A 86 -6.17 3.29 -11.76
CA ALA A 86 -6.70 2.01 -11.30
C ALA A 86 -5.96 1.47 -10.07
N TYR A 87 -4.66 1.78 -9.91
CA TYR A 87 -3.91 1.48 -8.69
C TYR A 87 -4.47 2.23 -7.48
N VAL A 88 -4.73 3.54 -7.61
CA VAL A 88 -5.29 4.34 -6.50
C VAL A 88 -6.71 3.90 -6.16
N GLU A 89 -7.54 3.59 -7.17
CA GLU A 89 -8.88 3.05 -6.95
C GLU A 89 -8.87 1.70 -6.22
N ASP A 90 -7.92 0.83 -6.57
CA ASP A 90 -7.72 -0.45 -5.92
C ASP A 90 -7.26 -0.27 -4.46
N LEU A 91 -6.30 0.61 -4.22
CA LEU A 91 -5.84 0.96 -2.88
C LEU A 91 -7.00 1.44 -1.99
N LEU A 92 -7.80 2.40 -2.48
CA LEU A 92 -8.96 2.90 -1.75
C LEU A 92 -9.99 1.81 -1.47
N PHE A 93 -10.20 0.90 -2.43
CA PHE A 93 -11.08 -0.24 -2.26
C PHE A 93 -10.59 -1.19 -1.16
N VAL A 94 -9.30 -1.55 -1.18
CA VAL A 94 -8.70 -2.44 -0.17
C VAL A 94 -8.77 -1.81 1.21
N SER A 95 -8.40 -0.53 1.36
CA SER A 95 -8.46 0.17 2.66
C SER A 95 -9.89 0.26 3.20
N GLU A 96 -10.89 0.47 2.33
CA GLU A 96 -12.29 0.43 2.75
C GLU A 96 -12.71 -0.98 3.21
N GLN A 97 -12.28 -2.04 2.52
CA GLN A 97 -12.58 -3.41 2.92
C GLN A 97 -11.88 -3.80 4.22
N GLU A 98 -10.64 -3.34 4.43
CA GLU A 98 -9.88 -3.59 5.64
C GLU A 98 -10.58 -2.98 6.86
N HIS A 99 -11.03 -1.74 6.73
CA HIS A 99 -11.84 -1.08 7.75
C HIS A 99 -13.11 -1.88 8.10
N ARG A 100 -13.85 -2.35 7.09
CA ARG A 100 -15.06 -3.18 7.29
C ARG A 100 -14.75 -4.52 7.93
N TYR A 101 -13.60 -5.10 7.59
CA TYR A 101 -13.14 -6.37 8.16
C TYR A 101 -12.91 -6.24 9.67
N TYR A 102 -12.12 -5.25 10.09
CA TYR A 102 -11.80 -5.07 11.51
C TYR A 102 -12.96 -4.53 12.36
N GLN A 103 -14.04 -4.05 11.75
CA GLN A 103 -15.28 -3.73 12.46
C GLN A 103 -16.10 -4.98 12.83
N GLN A 104 -15.81 -6.15 12.26
CA GLN A 104 -16.53 -7.37 12.60
C GLN A 104 -16.10 -7.92 13.97
N PRO A 105 -17.03 -8.51 14.75
CA PRO A 105 -16.71 -9.06 16.06
C PRO A 105 -15.60 -10.11 16.00
N GLY A 106 -14.61 -9.98 16.88
CA GLY A 106 -13.54 -10.96 17.05
C GLY A 106 -12.36 -10.81 16.08
N LYS A 107 -12.44 -9.92 15.08
CA LYS A 107 -11.39 -9.82 14.03
C LYS A 107 -10.11 -9.13 14.51
N ILE A 108 -10.21 -8.15 15.40
CA ILE A 108 -9.05 -7.46 15.97
C ILE A 108 -8.30 -8.38 16.95
N GLU A 109 -9.02 -9.30 17.59
CA GLU A 109 -8.49 -10.22 18.59
C GLU A 109 -7.84 -11.48 17.99
N MET A 110 -7.96 -11.70 16.67
CA MET A 110 -7.35 -12.87 16.01
C MET A 110 -5.83 -12.80 16.04
N SER A 111 -5.19 -13.96 16.17
CA SER A 111 -3.75 -14.07 15.97
C SER A 111 -3.39 -13.81 14.49
N LEU A 112 -2.13 -13.45 14.21
CA LEU A 112 -1.68 -13.27 12.82
C LEU A 112 -1.85 -14.53 11.98
N GLU A 113 -1.61 -15.71 12.57
CA GLU A 113 -1.72 -17.01 11.89
C GLU A 113 -3.15 -17.30 11.42
N GLU A 114 -4.15 -16.89 12.21
CA GLU A 114 -5.56 -17.07 11.88
C GLU A 114 -6.10 -15.91 11.03
N GLY A 115 -5.64 -14.69 11.30
CA GLY A 115 -6.15 -13.46 10.73
C GLY A 115 -5.78 -13.27 9.27
N VAL A 116 -4.55 -13.63 8.87
CA VAL A 116 -4.11 -13.42 7.48
C VAL A 116 -4.92 -14.25 6.47
N PRO A 117 -5.12 -15.58 6.64
CA PRO A 117 -5.95 -16.35 5.73
C PRO A 117 -7.41 -15.90 5.70
N ASP A 118 -7.97 -15.52 6.85
CA ASP A 118 -9.36 -15.07 6.96
C ASP A 118 -9.56 -13.70 6.27
N TRP A 119 -8.63 -12.76 6.46
CA TRP A 119 -8.58 -11.48 5.75
C TRP A 119 -8.49 -11.69 4.23
N GLN A 120 -7.59 -12.56 3.76
CA GLN A 120 -7.45 -12.86 2.34
C GLN A 120 -8.74 -13.44 1.74
N ALA A 121 -9.42 -14.34 2.47
CA ALA A 121 -10.69 -14.92 2.04
C ALA A 121 -11.81 -13.84 1.99
N PHE A 122 -11.85 -12.96 2.99
CA PHE A 122 -12.78 -11.83 3.03
C PHE A 122 -12.56 -10.88 1.84
N LEU A 123 -11.31 -10.45 1.62
CA LEU A 123 -10.97 -9.52 0.56
C LEU A 123 -11.26 -10.10 -0.82
N LYS A 124 -10.94 -11.38 -1.05
CA LYS A 124 -11.27 -12.09 -2.29
C LYS A 124 -12.77 -12.04 -2.58
N LYS A 125 -13.61 -12.33 -1.58
CA LYS A 125 -15.07 -12.26 -1.72
C LYS A 125 -15.54 -10.84 -2.04
N ALA A 126 -14.95 -9.83 -1.42
CA ALA A 126 -15.28 -8.43 -1.71
C ALA A 126 -14.97 -8.04 -3.17
N TYR A 127 -13.85 -8.51 -3.74
CA TYR A 127 -13.54 -8.32 -5.16
C TYR A 127 -14.60 -8.99 -6.06
N GLU A 128 -14.96 -10.24 -5.75
CA GLU A 128 -15.99 -10.99 -6.50
C GLU A 128 -17.35 -10.26 -6.49
N GLU A 129 -17.78 -9.77 -5.32
CA GLU A 129 -19.03 -9.01 -5.16
C GLU A 129 -19.01 -7.66 -5.89
N ALA A 130 -17.85 -7.01 -5.95
CA ALA A 130 -17.65 -5.76 -6.68
C ALA A 130 -17.54 -5.97 -8.21
N GLY A 131 -17.49 -7.21 -8.69
CA GLY A 131 -17.21 -7.52 -10.10
C GLY A 131 -15.80 -7.10 -10.54
N LYS A 132 -14.89 -6.90 -9.57
CA LYS A 132 -13.50 -6.51 -9.79
C LYS A 132 -12.62 -7.77 -9.78
N LYS A 133 -11.54 -7.76 -10.57
CA LYS A 133 -10.47 -8.75 -10.39
C LYS A 133 -9.48 -8.21 -9.36
N PRO A 134 -8.99 -9.04 -8.43
CA PRO A 134 -7.86 -8.63 -7.61
C PRO A 134 -6.67 -8.30 -8.52
N PRO A 135 -5.84 -7.31 -8.15
CA PRO A 135 -4.58 -7.07 -8.84
C PRO A 135 -3.73 -8.33 -8.80
N LEU A 136 -2.95 -8.56 -9.86
CA LEU A 136 -2.03 -9.69 -9.99
C LEU A 136 -0.94 -9.66 -8.92
#